data_AF-A0A7U9EQ61-F1
#
_entry.id   AF-A0A7U9EQ61-F1
#
_cell.length_a   1.000
_cell.length_b   1.000
_cell.length_c   1.000
_cell.angle_alpha   90.00
_cell.angle_beta   90.00
_cell.angle_gamma   90.00
#
_symmetry.space_group_name_H-M   'P 1'
#
loop_
_entity.id
_entity.type
_entity.pdbx_description
1 polymer ?
#
loop_
_entity_poly.entity_id
_entity_poly.type
_entity_poly.pdbx_seq_one_letter_code
_entity_poly.pdbx_strand_id
1 'polypeptide(L)'
;MKHNRWASLLGLAQRAGKVVSGEELVVKEVQRGRARLVLLSQDASVNTEKKVTDKCTFYGVPLCKVPDRYVLGGAIGKDARVVVAVIDEGFARQLQTMLDRS
;
A
#
# COMPACT_ATOMS: atom_id res chain seq x y z
N MET A 1 13.38 16.97 -8.24
CA MET A 1 12.39 15.92 -7.95
C MET A 1 13.13 14.64 -7.62
N LYS A 2 13.12 14.17 -6.36
CA LYS A 2 13.67 12.85 -6.04
C LYS A 2 12.79 11.81 -6.74
N HIS A 3 13.39 11.01 -7.61
CA HIS A 3 12.67 9.95 -8.31
C HIS A 3 12.37 8.84 -7.29
N ASN A 4 11.16 8.84 -6.72
CA ASN A 4 10.71 7.79 -5.83
C ASN A 4 10.52 6.50 -6.63
N ARG A 5 11.58 5.68 -6.70
CA ARG A 5 11.60 4.45 -7.50
C ARG A 5 10.47 3.50 -7.12
N TRP A 6 10.14 3.39 -5.82
CA TRP A 6 9.01 2.58 -5.34
C TRP A 6 7.66 3.12 -5.84
N ALA A 7 7.49 4.45 -5.90
CA ALA A 7 6.25 5.06 -6.39
C ALA A 7 6.06 4.80 -7.89
N SER A 8 7.15 4.82 -8.67
CA SER A 8 7.11 4.47 -10.09
C SER A 8 6.70 3.00 -10.28
N LEU A 9 7.27 2.08 -9.49
CA LEU A 9 6.90 0.67 -9.51
C LEU A 9 5.44 0.44 -9.09
N LEU A 10 4.96 1.16 -8.07
CA LEU A 10 3.56 1.11 -7.64
C LEU A 10 2.61 1.60 -8.76
N GLY A 11 3.02 2.62 -9.52
CA GLY A 11 2.30 3.08 -10.70
C GLY A 11 2.23 2.03 -11.81
N LEU A 12 3.28 1.21 -11.99
CA LEU A 12 3.23 0.05 -12.89
C LEU A 12 2.22 -0.99 -12.40
N ALA A 13 2.23 -1.30 -11.10
CA ALA A 13 1.28 -2.23 -10.50
C ALA A 13 -0.18 -1.75 -10.68
N GLN A 14 -0.42 -0.45 -10.51
CA GLN A 14 -1.72 0.17 -10.77
C GLN A 14 -2.16 0.01 -12.22
N ARG A 15 -1.28 0.32 -13.18
CA ARG A 15 -1.57 0.14 -14.62
C ARG A 15 -1.86 -1.31 -14.99
N ALA A 16 -1.25 -2.26 -14.30
CA ALA A 16 -1.50 -3.69 -14.46
C ALA A 16 -2.77 -4.20 -13.75
N GLY A 17 -3.53 -3.32 -13.08
CA GLY A 17 -4.73 -3.69 -12.31
C GLY A 17 -4.41 -4.51 -11.05
N LYS A 18 -3.20 -4.39 -10.51
CA LYS A 18 -2.70 -5.18 -9.36
C LYS A 18 -2.74 -4.40 -8.04
N VAL A 19 -3.56 -3.37 -7.98
CA VAL A 19 -3.66 -2.45 -6.84
C VAL A 19 -5.12 -2.23 -6.47
N VAL A 20 -5.39 -2.21 -5.17
CA VAL A 20 -6.68 -1.82 -4.58
C VAL A 20 -6.43 -0.68 -3.60
N SER A 21 -7.29 0.33 -3.53
CA SER A 21 -7.08 1.51 -2.67
C SER A 21 -8.32 1.89 -1.89
N GLY A 22 -8.12 2.47 -0.69
CA GLY A 22 -9.20 2.83 0.24
C GLY A 22 -9.34 1.81 1.38
N GLU A 23 -9.59 2.30 2.60
CA GLU A 23 -9.53 1.50 3.84
C GLU A 23 -10.40 0.25 3.79
N GLU A 24 -11.69 0.41 3.49
CA GLU A 24 -12.63 -0.71 3.49
C GLU A 24 -12.27 -1.78 2.45
N LEU A 25 -11.92 -1.35 1.23
CA LEU A 25 -11.53 -2.27 0.16
C LEU A 25 -10.24 -2.99 0.51
N VAL A 26 -9.23 -2.28 1.02
CA VAL A 26 -7.97 -2.90 1.44
C VAL A 26 -8.18 -3.93 2.55
N VAL A 27 -8.95 -3.59 3.59
CA VAL A 27 -9.28 -4.52 4.67
C VAL A 27 -9.98 -5.77 4.12
N LYS A 28 -10.91 -5.60 3.18
CA LYS A 28 -11.60 -6.71 2.52
C LYS A 28 -10.63 -7.62 1.76
N GLU A 29 -9.65 -7.07 1.05
CA GLU A 29 -8.64 -7.85 0.32
C GLU A 29 -7.66 -8.57 1.25
N VAL A 30 -7.32 -7.96 2.39
CA VAL A 30 -6.55 -8.61 3.47
C VAL A 30 -7.32 -9.81 4.02
N GLN A 31 -8.59 -9.62 4.39
CA GLN A 31 -9.44 -10.68 4.93
C GLN A 31 -9.67 -11.84 3.95
N ARG A 32 -9.69 -11.53 2.64
CA ARG A 32 -9.81 -12.52 1.56
C ARG A 32 -8.49 -13.23 1.23
N GLY A 33 -7.38 -12.86 1.87
CA GLY A 33 -6.06 -13.42 1.59
C GLY A 33 -5.50 -13.03 0.21
N ARG A 34 -6.03 -11.98 -0.43
CA ARG A 34 -5.60 -11.52 -1.76
C ARG A 34 -4.56 -10.41 -1.67
N ALA A 35 -4.56 -9.61 -0.60
CA ALA A 35 -3.51 -8.63 -0.37
C ALA A 35 -2.17 -9.33 -0.09
N ARG A 36 -1.12 -8.90 -0.81
CA ARG A 36 0.26 -9.41 -0.67
C ARG A 36 1.18 -8.41 0.03
N LEU A 37 0.84 -7.12 -0.03
CA LEU A 37 1.48 -6.04 0.70
C LEU A 37 0.47 -4.91 0.89
N VAL A 38 0.47 -4.26 2.05
CA VAL A 38 -0.29 -3.05 2.31
C VAL A 38 0.66 -1.87 2.51
N LEU A 39 0.40 -0.77 1.81
CA LEU A 39 1.07 0.50 1.98
C LEU A 39 0.14 1.45 2.73
N LEU A 40 0.60 1.97 3.86
CA LEU A 40 -0.16 2.87 4.72
C LEU A 40 0.59 4.19 4.87
N SER A 41 -0.08 5.29 4.60
CA SER A 41 0.46 6.63 4.83
C SER A 41 0.76 6.87 6.31
N GLN A 42 1.83 7.60 6.62
CA GLN A 42 2.14 8.04 7.98
C GLN A 42 1.15 9.10 8.49
N ASP A 43 0.47 9.82 7.61
CA ASP A 43 -0.59 10.78 7.96
C ASP A 43 -2.00 10.15 8.09
N ALA A 44 -2.06 8.82 8.20
CA ALA A 44 -3.28 8.10 8.48
C ALA A 44 -3.85 8.50 9.85
N SER A 45 -5.18 8.53 9.97
CA SER A 45 -5.81 8.71 11.28
C SER A 45 -5.43 7.55 12.21
N VAL A 46 -5.39 7.78 13.53
CA VAL A 46 -5.12 6.74 14.53
C VAL A 46 -6.06 5.53 14.36
N ASN A 47 -7.34 5.79 14.07
CA ASN A 47 -8.34 4.75 13.85
C ASN A 47 -8.05 3.91 12.61
N THR A 48 -7.72 4.55 11.48
CA THR A 48 -7.35 3.88 10.24
C THR A 48 -6.08 3.07 10.42
N GLU A 49 -5.06 3.67 11.05
CA GLU A 49 -3.77 3.03 11.30
C GLU A 49 -3.94 1.77 12.15
N LYS A 50 -4.64 1.89 13.29
CA LYS A 50 -4.90 0.75 14.17
C LYS A 50 -5.64 -0.36 13.43
N LYS A 51 -6.75 -0.03 12.77
CA LYS A 51 -7.59 -1.02 12.09
C LYS A 51 -6.84 -1.75 10.98
N VAL A 52 -6.12 -1.03 10.12
CA VAL A 52 -5.37 -1.63 9.01
C VAL A 52 -4.22 -2.47 9.54
N THR A 53 -3.47 -1.96 10.53
CA THR A 53 -2.34 -2.68 11.14
C THR A 53 -2.82 -3.95 11.84
N ASP A 54 -3.87 -3.89 12.67
CA ASP A 54 -4.43 -5.04 13.37
C ASP A 54 -4.87 -6.14 12.37
N LYS A 55 -5.50 -5.76 11.26
CA LYS A 55 -5.90 -6.71 10.22
C LYS A 55 -4.70 -7.31 9.48
N CYS A 56 -3.72 -6.49 9.10
CA CYS A 56 -2.52 -6.99 8.44
C CYS A 56 -1.77 -7.98 9.35
N THR A 57 -1.59 -7.65 10.62
CA THR A 57 -0.96 -8.53 11.62
C THR A 57 -1.74 -9.82 11.79
N PHE A 58 -3.06 -9.76 11.96
CA PHE A 58 -3.89 -10.95 12.17
C PHE A 58 -3.87 -11.92 10.98
N TYR A 59 -3.90 -11.40 9.74
CA TYR A 59 -3.89 -12.22 8.52
C TYR A 59 -2.47 -12.48 7.97
N GLY A 60 -1.42 -12.03 8.64
CA GLY A 60 -0.03 -12.22 8.21
C GLY A 60 0.34 -11.50 6.92
N VAL A 61 -0.30 -10.36 6.62
CA VAL A 61 0.01 -9.54 5.44
C VAL A 61 1.04 -8.46 5.81
N PRO A 62 2.17 -8.35 5.09
CA PRO A 62 3.14 -7.28 5.32
C PRO A 62 2.54 -5.89 5.17
N LEU A 63 2.96 -4.96 6.03
CA LEU A 63 2.57 -3.55 5.98
C LEU A 63 3.81 -2.66 5.98
N CYS A 64 3.90 -1.73 5.03
CA CYS A 64 4.93 -0.71 4.98
C CYS A 64 4.32 0.68 5.14
N LYS A 65 4.99 1.54 5.91
CA LYS A 65 4.64 2.95 6.05
C LYS A 65 5.25 3.78 4.92
N VAL A 66 4.49 4.72 4.36
CA VAL A 66 4.94 5.65 3.32
C VAL A 66 4.72 7.11 3.76
N PRO A 67 5.47 8.09 3.22
CA PRO A 67 5.56 9.43 3.81
C PRO A 67 4.21 10.14 4.05
N ASP A 68 3.37 10.23 3.02
CA ASP A 68 2.08 10.89 3.12
C ASP A 68 1.09 10.40 2.04
N ARG A 69 -0.17 10.81 2.20
CA ARG A 69 -1.27 10.39 1.32
C ARG A 69 -1.16 10.92 -0.10
N TYR A 70 -0.46 12.02 -0.32
CA TYR A 70 -0.34 12.67 -1.63
C TYR A 70 0.73 11.96 -2.46
N VAL A 71 1.84 11.57 -1.84
CA VAL A 71 2.85 10.72 -2.48
C VAL A 71 2.24 9.36 -2.84
N LEU A 72 1.48 8.75 -1.92
CA LEU A 72 0.84 7.45 -2.17
C LEU A 72 -0.26 7.54 -3.24
N GLY A 73 -1.10 8.57 -3.17
CA GLY A 73 -2.14 8.83 -4.17
C GLY A 73 -1.54 9.10 -5.55
N GLY A 74 -0.57 10.00 -5.64
CA GLY A 74 0.08 10.38 -6.89
C GLY A 74 0.76 9.20 -7.57
N ALA A 75 1.36 8.28 -6.81
CA ALA A 75 1.95 7.05 -7.34
C ALA A 75 0.95 6.17 -8.12
N ILE A 76 -0.35 6.25 -7.80
CA ILE A 76 -1.40 5.46 -8.44
C ILE A 76 -2.37 6.32 -9.30
N GLY A 77 -1.98 7.56 -9.61
CA GLY A 77 -2.77 8.48 -10.42
C GLY A 77 -4.05 8.97 -9.73
N LYS A 78 -3.99 9.23 -8.42
CA LYS A 78 -5.08 9.80 -7.61
C LYS A 78 -4.58 11.00 -6.82
N ASP A 79 -5.47 11.90 -6.44
CA ASP A 79 -5.07 13.10 -5.69
C ASP A 79 -4.52 12.77 -4.30
N ALA A 80 -5.17 11.84 -3.59
CA ALA A 80 -4.71 11.36 -2.29
C ALA A 80 -5.23 9.95 -1.99
N ARG A 81 -4.39 9.13 -1.36
CA ARG A 81 -4.79 7.84 -0.77
C ARG A 81 -4.03 7.60 0.53
N VAL A 82 -4.77 7.25 1.57
CA VAL A 82 -4.17 6.91 2.88
C VAL A 82 -3.69 5.47 2.91
N VAL A 83 -4.34 4.55 2.18
CA VAL A 83 -4.01 3.14 2.20
C VAL A 83 -4.23 2.48 0.84
N VAL A 84 -3.31 1.58 0.48
CA VAL A 84 -3.26 0.84 -0.78
C VAL A 84 -2.83 -0.59 -0.51
N ALA A 85 -3.48 -1.56 -1.13
CA ALA A 85 -3.06 -2.96 -1.16
C ALA A 85 -2.52 -3.31 -2.56
N VAL A 86 -1.43 -4.05 -2.58
CA VAL A 86 -0.89 -4.70 -3.78
C VAL A 86 -1.33 -6.17 -3.73
N ILE A 87 -1.98 -6.64 -4.78
CA ILE A 87 -2.57 -8.00 -4.84
C ILE A 87 -1.76 -8.97 -5.70
N ASP A 88 -0.62 -8.52 -6.21
CA ASP A 88 0.33 -9.33 -6.96
C ASP A 88 1.60 -9.58 -6.14
N GLU A 89 2.07 -10.83 -6.10
CA GLU A 89 3.21 -11.23 -5.27
C GLU A 89 4.54 -10.67 -5.75
N GLY A 90 4.73 -10.53 -7.07
CA GLY A 90 5.96 -10.02 -7.66
C GLY A 90 6.13 -8.54 -7.34
N PHE A 91 5.09 -7.73 -7.60
CA PHE A 91 5.09 -6.32 -7.23
C PHE A 91 5.24 -6.11 -5.72
N ALA A 92 4.52 -6.89 -4.91
CA ALA A 92 4.60 -6.79 -3.45
C ALA A 92 6.01 -7.03 -2.92
N ARG A 93 6.68 -8.11 -3.34
CA ARG A 93 8.04 -8.46 -2.91
C ARG A 93 9.05 -7.37 -3.27
N GLN A 94 8.97 -6.85 -4.49
CA GLN A 94 9.88 -5.83 -4.96
C GLN A 94 9.65 -4.48 -4.25
N LEU A 95 8.38 -4.08 -4.05
CA LEU A 95 8.03 -2.89 -3.29
C LEU A 95 8.51 -2.98 -1.84
N GLN A 96 8.27 -4.10 -1.17
CA GLN A 96 8.72 -4.33 0.20
C GLN A 96 10.26 -4.20 0.29
N THR A 97 10.99 -4.88 -0.60
CA THR A 97 12.46 -4.80 -0.64
C THR A 97 12.97 -3.36 -0.83
N MET A 98 12.29 -2.55 -1.63
CA MET A 98 12.67 -1.16 -1.87
C MET A 98 12.38 -0.27 -0.66
N LEU A 99 11.24 -0.49 0.00
CA LEU A 99 10.81 0.30 1.15
C LEU A 99 11.58 -0.05 2.43
N ASP A 100 11.92 -1.32 2.65
CA ASP A 100 12.71 -1.76 3.83
C ASP A 100 14.17 -1.26 3.79
N ARG A 101 14.66 -0.86 2.61
CA ARG A 101 16.02 -0.34 2.40
C ARG A 101 16.10 1.19 2.37
N SER A 102 14.99 1.88 2.59
CA SER A 102 14.85 3.34 2.42
C SER A 102 14.84 4.12 3.73
#